data_AF-A0A016SE65-F1
#
_entry.id   AF-A0A016SE65-F1
#
_cell.length_a   1.000
_cell.length_b   1.000
_cell.length_c   1.000
_cell.angle_alpha   90.00
_cell.angle_beta   90.00
_cell.angle_gamma   90.00
#
_symmetry.space_group_name_H-M   'P 1'
#
loop_
_entity.id
_entity.type
_entity.pdbx_description
1 polymer ?
#
loop_
_entity_poly.entity_id
_entity_poly.type
_entity_poly.pdbx_seq_one_letter_code
_entity_poly.pdbx_strand_id
1 'polypeptide(L)'
;MSKYLYKQYVRLVTRWPKDQYKSPERDLAVFLSREVERQFKSEPSALDAALCERRYRALEQISENYTANLYPHQYKSGVFGLNLQQLQETSTEENRRQFGLGREGILKKVWKAIFPPKPSKDASV
;
A
#
# COMPACT_ATOMS: atom_id res chain seq x y z
N MET A 1 0.45 -8.82 26.14
CA MET A 1 -0.49 -7.99 25.35
C MET A 1 -0.28 -8.11 23.84
N SER A 2 0.96 -8.07 23.32
CA SER A 2 1.24 -8.08 21.87
C SER A 2 0.59 -9.23 21.07
N LYS A 3 0.54 -10.46 21.61
CA LYS A 3 -0.05 -11.63 20.93
C LYS A 3 -1.56 -11.48 20.65
N TYR A 4 -2.32 -10.84 21.54
CA TYR A 4 -3.75 -10.61 21.36
C TYR A 4 -4.00 -9.56 20.28
N LEU A 5 -3.29 -8.42 20.36
CA LEU A 5 -3.35 -7.35 19.35
C LEU A 5 -2.95 -7.87 17.97
N TYR A 6 -1.88 -8.65 17.86
CA TYR A 6 -1.48 -9.28 16.60
C TYR A 6 -2.62 -10.10 15.98
N LYS A 7 -3.28 -10.94 16.77
CA LYS A 7 -4.42 -11.75 16.30
C LYS A 7 -5.58 -10.89 15.82
N GLN A 8 -5.83 -9.76 16.46
CA GLN A 8 -6.86 -8.80 16.02
C GLN A 8 -6.47 -8.15 14.68
N TYR A 9 -5.23 -7.67 14.55
CA TYR A 9 -4.73 -7.11 13.29
C TYR A 9 -4.82 -8.11 12.13
N VAL A 10 -4.39 -9.36 12.35
CA VAL A 10 -4.49 -10.41 11.32
C VAL A 10 -5.95 -10.62 10.90
N ARG A 11 -6.88 -10.74 11.86
CA ARG A 11 -8.32 -10.87 11.56
C ARG A 11 -8.86 -9.69 10.79
N LEU A 12 -8.46 -8.47 11.14
CA LEU A 12 -8.89 -7.26 10.47
C LEU A 12 -8.38 -7.22 9.02
N VAL A 13 -7.08 -7.44 8.81
CA VAL A 13 -6.48 -7.41 7.48
C VAL A 13 -7.02 -8.50 6.56
N THR A 14 -7.37 -9.68 7.08
CA THR A 14 -8.00 -10.73 6.24
C THR A 14 -9.36 -10.35 5.65
N ARG A 15 -10.05 -9.34 6.22
CA ARG A 15 -11.32 -8.83 5.68
C ARG A 15 -11.12 -7.85 4.53
N TRP A 16 -9.90 -7.33 4.33
CA TRP A 16 -9.64 -6.37 3.27
C TRP A 16 -9.79 -7.03 1.89
N PRO A 17 -10.50 -6.38 0.95
CA PRO A 17 -10.71 -6.93 -0.38
C PRO A 17 -9.38 -6.96 -1.14
N LYS A 18 -9.16 -8.06 -1.87
CA LYS A 18 -8.07 -8.16 -2.84
C LYS A 18 -8.49 -7.48 -4.14
N ASP A 19 -7.59 -6.69 -4.69
CA ASP A 19 -7.82 -5.93 -5.91
C ASP A 19 -7.35 -6.74 -7.12
N GLN A 20 -8.30 -7.16 -7.96
CA GLN A 20 -8.02 -7.97 -9.15
C GLN A 20 -7.26 -7.19 -10.25
N TYR A 21 -7.25 -5.86 -10.18
CA TYR A 21 -6.69 -4.97 -11.20
C TYR A 21 -5.28 -4.50 -10.84
N LYS A 22 -4.80 -4.87 -9.66
CA LYS A 22 -3.46 -4.54 -9.15
C LYS A 22 -2.62 -5.80 -9.00
N SER A 23 -1.32 -5.64 -9.26
CA SER A 23 -0.37 -6.73 -9.01
C SER A 23 -0.24 -7.00 -7.50
N PRO A 24 0.19 -8.20 -7.08
CA PRO A 24 0.41 -8.51 -5.67
C PRO A 24 1.41 -7.59 -4.94
N GLU A 25 2.29 -6.91 -5.68
CA GLU A 25 3.21 -5.89 -5.14
C GLU A 25 2.51 -4.58 -4.78
N ARG A 26 1.36 -4.29 -5.42
CA ARG A 26 0.58 -3.05 -5.26
C ARG A 26 -0.77 -3.26 -4.56
N ASP A 27 -1.17 -4.50 -4.36
CA ASP A 27 -2.39 -4.85 -3.65
C ASP A 27 -2.29 -4.44 -2.17
N LEU A 28 -3.27 -3.66 -1.72
CA LEU A 28 -3.28 -3.12 -0.36
C LEU A 28 -3.48 -4.20 0.70
N ALA A 29 -4.31 -5.21 0.45
CA ALA A 29 -4.56 -6.29 1.41
C ALA A 29 -3.29 -7.14 1.61
N VAL A 30 -2.56 -7.42 0.52
CA VAL A 30 -1.26 -8.10 0.56
C VAL A 30 -0.23 -7.25 1.29
N PHE A 31 -0.17 -5.95 0.98
CA PHE A 31 0.73 -5.01 1.66
C PHE A 31 0.48 -4.97 3.17
N LEU A 32 -0.77 -4.76 3.58
CA LEU A 32 -1.17 -4.71 5.00
C LEU A 32 -0.82 -6.02 5.72
N SER A 33 -1.01 -7.17 5.08
CA SER A 33 -0.70 -8.48 5.69
C SER A 33 0.79 -8.61 5.99
N ARG A 34 1.63 -8.24 5.01
CA ARG A 34 3.09 -8.25 5.15
C ARG A 34 3.56 -7.23 6.19
N GLU A 35 2.95 -6.05 6.22
CA GLU A 35 3.29 -5.00 7.18
C GLU A 35 2.96 -5.41 8.61
N VAL A 36 1.77 -5.96 8.85
CA VAL A 36 1.40 -6.49 10.17
C VAL A 36 2.41 -7.55 10.62
N GLU A 37 2.74 -8.52 9.77
CA GLU A 37 3.76 -9.51 10.13
C GLU A 37 5.13 -8.87 10.42
N ARG A 38 5.57 -7.92 9.60
CA ARG A 38 6.86 -7.25 9.74
C ARG A 38 6.97 -6.49 11.06
N GLN A 39 5.96 -5.70 11.39
CA GLN A 39 5.93 -4.85 12.59
C GLN A 39 5.82 -5.66 13.89
N PHE A 40 5.19 -6.84 13.85
CA PHE A 40 5.07 -7.72 15.03
C PHE A 40 6.19 -8.77 15.13
N LYS A 41 6.97 -9.00 14.06
CA LYS A 41 8.21 -9.78 14.08
C LYS A 41 9.40 -9.00 14.68
N SER A 42 9.38 -7.67 14.63
CA SER A 42 10.42 -6.84 15.28
C SER A 42 10.32 -6.89 16.81
N GLU A 43 11.41 -6.50 17.50
CA GLU A 43 11.53 -6.69 18.95
C GLU A 43 10.32 -6.16 19.75
N PRO A 44 9.72 -6.98 20.64
CA PRO A 44 8.53 -6.60 21.41
C PRO A 44 8.71 -5.39 22.34
N SER A 45 9.96 -5.08 22.71
CA SER A 45 10.35 -3.97 23.57
C SER A 45 10.06 -2.59 22.96
N ALA A 46 9.89 -2.50 21.63
CA ALA A 46 9.65 -1.26 20.91
C ALA A 46 8.17 -0.94 20.65
N LEU A 47 7.24 -1.83 21.05
CA LEU A 47 5.82 -1.68 20.73
C LEU A 47 5.05 -0.93 21.83
N ASP A 48 4.71 0.34 21.57
CA ASP A 48 3.74 1.09 22.37
C ASP A 48 2.33 0.52 22.16
N ALA A 49 1.80 -0.16 23.18
CA ALA A 49 0.49 -0.80 23.15
C ALA A 49 -0.65 0.22 22.87
N ALA A 50 -0.59 1.43 23.45
CA ALA A 50 -1.63 2.43 23.27
C ALA A 50 -1.63 3.00 21.85
N LEU A 51 -0.44 3.15 21.24
CA LEU A 51 -0.33 3.53 19.84
C LEU A 51 -0.84 2.41 18.91
N CYS A 52 -0.50 1.16 19.21
CA CYS A 52 -1.00 0.00 18.45
C CYS A 52 -2.53 -0.10 18.49
N GLU A 53 -3.16 0.13 19.64
CA GLU A 53 -4.63 0.13 19.75
C GLU A 53 -5.27 1.27 18.96
N ARG A 54 -4.72 2.49 19.06
CA ARG A 54 -5.21 3.64 18.26
C ARG A 54 -5.13 3.37 16.76
N ARG A 55 -4.02 2.81 16.29
CA ARG A 55 -3.84 2.42 14.88
C ARG A 55 -4.80 1.31 14.46
N TYR A 56 -5.07 0.36 15.35
CA TYR A 56 -6.02 -0.73 15.08
C TYR A 56 -7.42 -0.17 14.85
N ARG A 57 -7.88 0.72 15.76
CA ARG A 57 -9.20 1.36 15.66
C ARG A 57 -9.34 2.21 14.39
N ALA A 58 -8.30 2.97 14.04
CA ALA A 58 -8.31 3.75 12.79
C ALA A 58 -8.43 2.84 11.56
N LEU A 59 -7.69 1.73 11.51
CA LEU A 59 -7.76 0.78 10.41
C LEU A 59 -9.13 0.07 10.33
N GLU A 60 -9.71 -0.26 11.49
CA GLU A 60 -11.06 -0.84 11.62
C GLU A 60 -12.13 0.11 11.06
N GLN A 61 -12.09 1.39 11.46
CA GLN A 61 -13.00 2.43 10.96
C GLN A 61 -12.93 2.61 9.44
N ILE A 62 -11.72 2.56 8.87
CA ILE A 62 -11.56 2.65 7.41
C ILE A 62 -12.19 1.43 6.74
N SER A 63 -11.94 0.22 7.25
CA SER A 63 -12.46 -1.01 6.65
C SER A 63 -14.00 -1.10 6.68
N GLU A 64 -14.62 -0.53 7.70
CA GLU A 64 -16.08 -0.50 7.89
C GLU A 64 -16.75 0.66 7.14
N ASN A 65 -15.98 1.48 6.43
CA ASN A 65 -16.45 2.73 5.80
C ASN A 65 -17.20 3.63 6.80
N TYR A 66 -16.75 3.67 8.07
CA TYR A 66 -17.47 4.29 9.18
C TYR A 66 -17.89 5.75 8.87
N THR A 67 -16.96 6.56 8.37
CA THR A 67 -17.23 7.97 8.04
C THR A 67 -18.26 8.13 6.92
N ALA A 68 -18.24 7.26 5.90
CA ALA A 68 -19.20 7.31 4.80
C ALA A 68 -20.61 6.89 5.28
N ASN A 69 -20.69 5.94 6.22
CA ASN A 69 -21.95 5.55 6.85
C ASN A 69 -22.49 6.65 7.78
N LEU A 70 -21.60 7.36 8.49
CA LEU A 70 -21.97 8.45 9.39
C LEU A 70 -22.44 9.70 8.63
N TYR A 71 -21.83 9.97 7.47
CA TYR A 71 -22.11 11.14 6.64
C TYR A 71 -22.46 10.71 5.21
N PRO A 72 -23.68 10.19 4.98
CA PRO A 72 -24.10 9.76 3.65
C PRO A 72 -24.13 10.95 2.68
N HIS A 73 -23.67 10.72 1.45
CA HIS A 73 -23.59 11.74 0.43
C HIS A 73 -24.02 11.21 -0.94
N GLN A 74 -24.41 12.13 -1.84
CA GLN A 74 -24.84 11.80 -3.22
C GLN A 74 -23.72 11.95 -4.25
N TYR A 75 -22.49 12.26 -3.82
CA TYR A 75 -21.35 12.39 -4.74
C TYR A 75 -21.06 11.08 -5.46
N LYS A 76 -20.94 11.17 -6.79
CA LYS A 76 -20.62 10.03 -7.68
C LYS A 76 -19.13 9.96 -8.04
N SER A 77 -18.36 10.96 -7.64
CA SER A 77 -16.94 11.08 -7.88
C SER A 77 -16.20 11.47 -6.60
N GLY A 78 -14.93 11.04 -6.52
CA GLY A 78 -14.05 11.38 -5.41
C GLY A 78 -13.40 12.76 -5.56
N VAL A 79 -12.41 13.05 -4.71
CA VAL A 79 -11.65 14.32 -4.69
C VAL A 79 -11.01 14.66 -6.04
N PHE A 80 -10.67 13.64 -6.83
CA PHE A 80 -10.08 13.82 -8.17
C PHE A 80 -11.12 14.02 -9.29
N GLY A 81 -12.41 14.12 -8.96
CA GLY A 81 -13.49 14.19 -9.96
C GLY A 81 -13.73 12.89 -10.73
N LEU A 82 -12.97 11.83 -10.44
CA LEU A 82 -13.10 10.51 -11.05
C LEU A 82 -14.16 9.68 -10.32
N ASN A 83 -14.98 8.97 -11.09
CA ASN A 83 -15.84 7.92 -10.55
C ASN A 83 -15.04 6.65 -10.23
N LEU A 84 -15.66 5.67 -9.55
CA LEU A 84 -14.98 4.43 -9.12
C LEU A 84 -14.35 3.68 -10.31
N GLN A 85 -15.09 3.53 -11.41
CA GLN A 85 -14.63 2.82 -12.60
C GLN A 85 -13.42 3.52 -13.23
N GLN A 86 -13.48 4.84 -13.41
CA GLN A 86 -12.38 5.65 -13.94
C GLN A 86 -11.15 5.59 -13.03
N LEU A 87 -11.35 5.61 -11.71
CA LEU A 87 -10.26 5.48 -10.74
C LEU A 87 -9.62 4.09 -10.81
N GLN A 88 -10.44 3.05 -10.97
CA GLN A 88 -9.98 1.68 -11.14
C GLN A 88 -9.19 1.52 -12.43
N GLU A 89 -9.74 1.97 -13.57
CA GLU A 89 -9.08 1.98 -14.87
C GLU A 89 -7.75 2.73 -14.81
N THR A 90 -7.72 3.96 -14.30
CA THR A 90 -6.47 4.74 -14.18
C THR A 90 -5.45 4.09 -13.26
N SER A 91 -5.89 3.33 -12.24
CA SER A 91 -5.00 2.65 -11.29
C SER A 91 -4.45 1.30 -11.78
N THR A 92 -5.03 0.73 -12.84
CA THR A 92 -4.62 -0.54 -13.46
C THR A 92 -3.15 -0.50 -13.89
N GLU A 93 -2.50 -1.65 -13.87
CA GLU A 93 -1.09 -1.78 -14.24
C GLU A 93 -0.80 -1.33 -15.69
N GLU A 94 -1.71 -1.62 -16.62
CA GLU A 94 -1.61 -1.23 -18.03
C GLU A 94 -1.60 0.28 -18.19
N ASN A 95 -2.59 0.97 -17.61
CA ASN A 95 -2.69 2.42 -17.68
C ASN A 95 -1.52 3.09 -16.94
N ARG A 96 -1.08 2.53 -15.81
CA ARG A 96 0.12 3.02 -15.12
C ARG A 96 1.38 2.93 -15.99
N ARG A 97 1.53 1.87 -16.79
CA ARG A 97 2.63 1.75 -17.76
C ARG A 97 2.53 2.80 -18.87
N GLN A 98 1.32 3.05 -19.38
CA GLN A 98 1.07 4.10 -20.37
C GLN A 98 1.43 5.49 -19.83
N PHE A 99 1.14 5.76 -18.55
CA PHE A 99 1.54 7.01 -17.87
C PHE A 99 3.03 7.06 -17.47
N GLY A 100 3.85 6.06 -17.83
CA GLY A 100 5.28 6.04 -17.51
C GLY A 100 5.61 5.83 -16.03
N LEU A 101 4.60 5.48 -15.21
CA LEU A 101 4.72 5.26 -13.76
C LEU A 101 5.09 3.81 -13.41
N GLY A 102 5.27 2.94 -14.41
CA GLY A 102 5.72 1.55 -14.28
C GLY A 102 7.22 1.41 -13.96
N ARG A 103 7.61 0.24 -13.44
CA ARG A 103 8.99 -0.12 -13.07
C ARG A 103 9.94 0.09 -14.25
N GLU A 104 11.03 0.84 -14.03
CA GLU A 104 12.05 1.30 -15.00
C GLU A 104 11.62 1.19 -16.48
N GLY A 105 11.11 2.32 -17.02
CA GLY A 105 10.76 2.41 -18.43
C GLY A 105 11.87 1.86 -19.32
N ILE A 106 11.48 1.20 -20.41
CA ILE A 106 12.40 0.59 -21.38
C ILE A 106 13.49 1.60 -21.80
N LEU A 107 13.10 2.88 -21.96
CA LEU A 107 14.01 4.00 -22.18
C LEU A 107 15.11 4.11 -21.13
N LYS A 108 14.80 3.98 -19.83
CA LYS A 108 15.78 4.05 -18.74
C LYS A 108 16.72 2.85 -18.74
N LYS A 109 16.25 1.65 -19.12
CA LYS A 109 17.11 0.46 -19.30
C LYS A 109 18.04 0.63 -20.49
N VAL A 110 17.53 1.14 -21.61
CA VAL A 110 18.33 1.44 -22.81
C VAL A 110 19.35 2.54 -22.50
N TRP A 111 18.95 3.60 -21.79
CA TRP A 111 19.86 4.68 -21.39
C TRP A 111 20.97 4.20 -20.46
N LYS A 112 20.68 3.29 -19.52
CA LYS A 112 21.70 2.66 -18.66
C LYS A 112 22.63 1.71 -19.43
N ALA A 113 22.14 1.05 -20.48
CA ALA A 113 22.95 0.18 -21.31
C ALA A 113 23.88 0.98 -22.25
N ILE A 114 23.42 2.12 -22.76
CA ILE A 114 24.20 3.00 -23.66
C ILE A 114 25.13 3.92 -22.85
N PHE A 115 24.69 4.39 -21.69
CA PHE A 115 25.45 5.26 -20.80
C PHE A 115 25.57 4.61 -19.41
N PRO A 116 26.45 3.61 -19.25
CA PRO A 116 26.71 3.02 -17.95
C PRO A 116 27.27 4.10 -17.00
N PRO A 117 26.76 4.20 -15.75
CA PRO A 117 27.25 5.19 -14.80
C PRO A 117 28.73 4.92 -14.48
N LYS A 118 29.54 5.98 -14.49
CA LYS A 118 30.98 5.89 -14.15
C LYS A 118 31.13 5.29 -12.74
N PRO A 119 32.08 4.37 -12.53
CA PRO A 119 32.38 3.85 -11.20
C PRO A 119 32.86 4.99 -10.30
N SER A 120 32.25 5.13 -9.12
CA SER A 120 32.70 6.04 -8.07
C SER A 120 34.08 5.58 -7.56
N LYS A 121 35.03 6.50 -7.52
CA LYS A 121 36.38 6.30 -6.98
C LYS A 121 36.33 6.24 -5.44
N ASP A 122 35.78 5.17 -4.87
CA ASP A 122 35.88 4.88 -3.42
C ASP A 122 35.98 3.36 -3.18
N ALA A 123 36.77 2.67 -4.00
CA ALA A 123 37.11 1.26 -3.81
C ALA A 123 38.59 1.02 -4.13
N SER A 124 39.45 1.80 -3.48
CA SER A 124 40.89 1.51 -3.40
C SER A 124 41.55 2.40 -2.34
N VAL A 125 41.37 2.03 -1.05
CA VAL A 125 42.42 1.97 -0.02
C VAL A 125 42.04 0.83 0.91
#